data_AF-A0A9D3WTE7-F1
#
_entry.id   AF-A0A9D3WTE7-F1
#
_cell.length_a   1.000
_cell.length_b   1.000
_cell.length_c   1.000
_cell.angle_alpha   90.00
_cell.angle_beta   90.00
_cell.angle_gamma   90.00
#
_symmetry.space_group_name_H-M   'P 1'
#
loop_
_entity.id
_entity.type
_entity.pdbx_description
1 polymer ?
#
loop_
_entity_poly.entity_id
_entity_poly.type
_entity_poly.pdbx_seq_one_letter_code
_entity_poly.pdbx_strand_id
1 'polypeptide(L)' 'ICEKVEIQNGYFSESKRRFNLNEEATYGCLIGYTTPEGKVTGKTQCLQEGWTPLPKCI' A
#
# COMPACT_ATOMS: atom_id res chain seq x y z
N ILE A 1 -7.67 -5.61 -11.88
CA ILE A 1 -6.20 -5.58 -11.73
C ILE A 1 -5.85 -4.21 -11.18
N CYS A 2 -4.95 -4.11 -10.21
CA CYS A 2 -4.52 -2.84 -9.62
C CYS A 2 -3.09 -2.55 -10.02
N GLU A 3 -2.78 -1.28 -10.25
CA GLU A 3 -1.41 -0.81 -10.45
C GLU A 3 -0.88 -0.14 -9.17
N LYS A 4 0.43 -0.16 -8.97
CA LYS A 4 1.04 0.62 -7.88
C LYS A 4 0.66 2.09 -8.01
N VAL A 5 0.19 2.64 -6.90
CA VAL A 5 -0.05 4.07 -6.75
C VAL A 5 1.13 4.72 -6.03
N GLU A 6 1.28 6.03 -6.17
CA GLU A 6 2.22 6.78 -5.35
C GLU A 6 1.67 6.91 -3.93
N ILE A 7 2.49 6.53 -2.94
CA ILE A 7 2.16 6.70 -1.53
C ILE A 7 3.01 7.86 -1.04
N GLN A 8 2.37 8.99 -0.72
CA GLN A 8 3.09 10.12 -0.15
C GLN A 8 3.78 9.69 1.15
N ASN A 9 5.09 9.92 1.24
CA ASN A 9 5.94 9.49 2.36
C ASN A 9 5.94 7.97 2.60
N GLY A 10 5.70 7.18 1.55
CA GLY A 10 5.71 5.72 1.63
C GLY A 10 6.14 5.05 0.34
N TYR A 11 6.15 3.73 0.36
CA TYR A 11 6.54 2.91 -0.77
C TYR A 11 5.89 1.53 -0.69
N PHE A 12 5.66 0.90 -1.84
CA PHE A 12 5.30 -0.53 -1.89
C PHE A 12 6.56 -1.38 -1.75
N SER A 13 6.49 -2.43 -0.94
CA SER A 13 7.60 -3.35 -0.66
C SER A 13 7.88 -4.31 -1.83
N GLU A 14 6.85 -4.74 -2.56
CA GLU A 14 7.01 -5.63 -3.70
C GLU A 14 7.66 -4.89 -4.87
N SER A 15 8.36 -5.58 -5.77
CA SER A 15 8.95 -4.97 -6.97
C SER A 15 7.96 -4.84 -8.14
N LYS A 16 7.03 -5.80 -8.28
CA LYS A 16 6.03 -5.83 -9.37
C LYS A 16 5.14 -4.57 -9.38
N ARG A 17 4.69 -4.14 -10.55
CA ARG A 17 3.87 -2.94 -10.71
C ARG A 17 2.36 -3.20 -10.73
N ARG A 18 1.95 -4.44 -11.01
CA ARG A 18 0.56 -4.84 -11.19
C ARG A 18 0.22 -5.99 -10.23
N PHE A 19 -1.00 -5.95 -9.71
CA PHE A 19 -1.54 -6.89 -8.74
C PHE A 19 -2.90 -7.40 -9.22
N ASN A 20 -3.09 -8.71 -9.17
CA ASN A 20 -4.34 -9.37 -9.52
C ASN A 20 -5.43 -9.07 -8.48
N LEU A 21 -6.68 -9.32 -8.87
CA LEU A 21 -7.80 -9.22 -7.94
C LEU A 21 -7.60 -10.17 -6.74
N ASN A 22 -7.90 -9.68 -5.55
CA ASN A 22 -7.68 -10.31 -4.24
C ASN A 22 -6.21 -10.48 -3.83
N GLU A 23 -5.26 -9.97 -4.62
CA GLU A 23 -3.85 -10.01 -4.26
C GLU A 23 -3.52 -8.95 -3.21
N GLU A 24 -2.77 -9.34 -2.18
CA GLU A 24 -2.29 -8.45 -1.13
C GLU A 24 -0.92 -7.85 -1.49
N ALA A 25 -0.70 -6.61 -1.08
CA ALA A 25 0.54 -5.89 -1.18
C ALA A 25 0.89 -5.28 0.18
N THR A 26 2.18 -5.28 0.50
CA THR A 26 2.71 -4.64 1.69
C THR A 26 3.30 -3.29 1.30
N TYR A 27 3.01 -2.26 2.06
CA TYR A 27 3.64 -0.95 1.92
C TYR A 27 4.34 -0.53 3.22
N GLY A 28 5.38 0.26 3.09
CA GLY A 28 6.13 0.86 4.19
C GLY A 28 6.02 2.38 4.17
N CYS A 29 6.12 2.98 5.34
CA CYS A 29 6.24 4.42 5.51
C CYS A 29 7.70 4.82 5.70
N LEU A 30 8.06 6.00 5.19
CA LEU A 30 9.39 6.59 5.39
C LEU A 30 9.59 6.97 6.86
N ILE A 31 10.85 7.17 7.25
CA ILE A 31 11.22 7.54 8.62
C ILE A 31 10.48 8.83 9.03
N GLY A 32 9.83 8.78 10.19
CA GLY A 32 9.02 9.89 10.72
C GLY A 32 7.53 9.81 10.38
N TYR A 33 7.11 8.84 9.56
CA TYR A 33 5.70 8.62 9.19
C TYR A 33 5.20 7.24 9.61
N THR A 34 3.89 7.12 9.77
CA THR A 34 3.23 5.87 10.14
C THR A 34 1.96 5.63 9.34
N THR A 35 1.49 4.39 9.27
CA THR A 35 0.15 4.10 8.76
C THR A 35 -0.91 4.72 9.68
N PRO A 36 -2.18 4.84 9.26
CA PRO A 36 -3.27 5.31 10.13
C PRO A 36 -3.41 4.51 11.44
N GLU A 37 -2.92 3.28 11.46
CA GLU A 37 -2.89 2.39 12.63
C GLU A 37 -1.62 2.57 13.50
N GLY A 38 -0.77 3.55 13.21
CA GLY A 38 0.45 3.87 13.96
C GLY A 38 1.62 2.91 13.71
N LYS A 39 1.63 2.19 12.58
CA LYS A 39 2.69 1.23 12.24
C LYS A 39 3.64 1.78 11.18
N VAL A 40 4.85 1.24 11.08
CA VAL A 40 5.80 1.58 10.00
C VAL A 40 5.46 0.89 8.68
N THR A 41 4.65 -0.17 8.71
CA THR A 41 4.21 -0.92 7.54
C THR A 41 2.72 -1.23 7.63
N GLY A 42 2.10 -1.30 6.46
CA GLY A 42 0.69 -1.64 6.29
C GLY A 42 0.48 -2.63 5.16
N LYS A 43 -0.75 -3.13 5.07
CA LYS A 43 -1.19 -4.03 4.00
C LYS A 43 -2.34 -3.40 3.25
N THR A 44 -2.40 -3.65 1.96
CA THR A 44 -3.50 -3.24 1.08
C THR A 44 -3.80 -4.37 0.12
N GLN A 45 -5.08 -4.58 -0.17
CA GLN A 45 -5.53 -5.62 -1.07
C GLN A 45 -6.11 -4.99 -2.33
N CYS A 46 -5.76 -5.57 -3.48
CA CYS A 46 -6.37 -5.19 -4.74
C CYS A 46 -7.77 -5.79 -4.82
N LEU A 47 -8.80 -5.00 -4.56
CA LEU A 47 -10.21 -5.39 -4.71
C LEU A 47 -10.78 -4.83 -6.02
N GLN A 48 -12.05 -5.14 -6.29
CA GLN A 48 -12.73 -4.70 -7.51
C GLN A 48 -12.84 -3.17 -7.57
N GLU A 49 -13.02 -2.53 -6.42
CA GLU A 49 -13.04 -1.06 -6.25
C GLU A 49 -11.64 -0.43 -6.23
N GLY A 50 -10.58 -1.24 -6.29
CA GLY A 50 -9.19 -0.81 -6.17
C GLY A 50 -8.54 -1.18 -4.83
N TRP A 51 -7.49 -0.44 -4.47
CA TRP A 51 -6.70 -0.70 -3.26
C TRP A 51 -7.50 -0.46 -1.97
N THR A 52 -7.61 -1.48 -1.13
CA THR A 52 -8.36 -1.41 0.13
C THR A 52 -7.60 -2.11 1.27
N PRO A 53 -7.33 -1.44 2.41
CA PRO A 53 -7.46 0.01 2.58
C PRO A 53 -6.53 0.76 1.61
N LEU A 54 -6.86 2.02 1.31
CA LEU A 54 -5.96 2.87 0.52
C LEU A 54 -4.63 3.03 1.26
N PRO A 55 -3.50 2.68 0.65
CA PRO A 55 -2.21 2.76 1.32
C PRO A 55 -1.86 4.23 1.56
N LYS A 56 -1.66 4.59 2.83
CA LYS A 56 -1.39 5.96 3.25
C LYS A 56 -0.41 5.98 4.42
N CYS A 57 0.45 6.98 4.42
CA CYS A 57 1.30 7.33 5.55
C CYS A 57 0.91 8.73 6.06
N ILE A 58 0.89 8.91 7.38
CA ILE A 58 0.58 10.15 8.11
C ILE A 58 1.71 10.53 9.07
#